data_AF-A0A1Y3NGZ0-F1
#
_entry.id   AF-A0A1Y3NGZ0-F1
#
_cell.length_a   1.000
_cell.length_b   1.000
_cell.length_c   1.000
_cell.angle_alpha   90.00
_cell.angle_beta   90.00
_cell.angle_gamma   90.00
#
_symmetry.space_group_name_H-M   'P 1'
#
loop_
_entity.id
_entity.type
_entity.pdbx_description
1 polymer ?
#
loop_
_entity_poly.entity_id
_entity_poly.type
_entity_poly.pdbx_seq_one_letter_code
_entity_poly.pdbx_strand_id
1 'polypeptide(L)'
;WRLSQEPIEADETDEFKDPEVRKNTKCTIFLGYTSNLISSGLREVFRFLVKHNMVSCIVTTAGGVEEDFIKCLGPTYMGEFNYKGETLRKKGLNRIGNLLVPNDNYCKFEDWIMPILDQMLKEQKEDNVIWSPSKFIHRLGKEINNEDSVYYWAYKRNGADYSVYINTANEFDGSDAGASPDEAVSWGKIRLTAHPVKVCCEATTVFPFIVAQTFAKYYFDHQDEFQKEEQKN
;
A
#
# COMPACT_ATOMS: atom_id res chain seq x y z
N TRP A 1 1.88 12.24 12.81
CA TRP A 1 1.48 12.02 14.21
C TRP A 1 2.67 11.78 15.11
N ARG A 2 2.66 12.38 16.30
CA ARG A 2 3.60 12.17 17.43
C ARG A 2 2.80 11.88 18.70
N LEU A 3 3.36 11.10 19.62
CA LEU A 3 2.68 10.71 20.85
C LEU A 3 2.36 11.92 21.76
N SER A 4 3.12 13.02 21.64
CA SER A 4 2.82 14.29 22.30
C SER A 4 1.54 15.00 21.83
N GLN A 5 0.88 14.50 20.78
CA GLN A 5 -0.40 15.02 20.28
C GLN A 5 -1.60 14.29 20.91
N GLU A 6 -1.36 13.15 21.56
CA GLU A 6 -2.38 12.33 22.23
C GLU A 6 -2.34 12.55 23.77
N PRO A 7 -3.48 12.41 24.47
CA PRO A 7 -3.52 12.41 25.93
C PRO A 7 -2.65 11.29 26.55
N ILE A 8 -2.29 11.44 27.83
CA ILE A 8 -1.62 10.40 28.60
C ILE A 8 -2.69 9.49 29.19
N GLU A 9 -2.76 8.25 28.71
CA GLU A 9 -3.70 7.24 29.20
C GLU A 9 -3.28 6.66 30.55
N ALA A 10 -4.25 6.10 31.29
CA ALA A 10 -4.02 5.55 32.63
C ALA A 10 -3.12 4.30 32.63
N ASP A 11 -3.06 3.56 31.52
CA ASP A 11 -2.20 2.38 31.31
C ASP A 11 -0.85 2.71 30.64
N GLU A 12 -0.54 3.99 30.42
CA GLU A 12 0.71 4.40 29.78
C GLU A 12 1.93 3.97 30.62
N THR A 13 2.99 3.49 29.95
CA THR A 13 4.24 3.14 30.63
C THR A 13 4.98 4.39 31.10
N ASP A 14 5.79 4.28 32.15
CA ASP A 14 6.48 5.46 32.72
C ASP A 14 7.47 6.10 31.74
N GLU A 15 8.05 5.32 30.81
CA GLU A 15 8.84 5.81 29.68
C GLU A 15 8.03 6.76 28.78
N PHE A 16 6.80 6.39 28.42
CA PHE A 16 5.93 7.18 27.56
C PHE A 16 5.16 8.29 28.29
N LYS A 17 5.41 8.51 29.59
CA LYS A 17 4.95 9.70 30.32
C LYS A 17 5.93 10.88 30.20
N ASP A 18 7.19 10.65 29.85
CA ASP A 18 8.19 11.71 29.67
C ASP A 18 7.84 12.62 28.46
N PRO A 19 7.71 13.94 28.64
CA PRO A 19 7.37 14.87 27.55
C PRO A 19 8.34 14.86 26.36
N GLU A 20 9.65 14.72 26.59
CA GLU A 20 10.63 14.67 25.49
C GLU A 20 10.61 13.31 24.78
N VAL A 21 10.34 12.21 25.49
CA VAL A 21 10.08 10.91 24.84
C VAL A 21 8.83 11.02 23.96
N ARG A 22 7.69 11.45 24.52
CA ARG A 22 6.41 11.61 23.76
C ARG A 22 6.56 12.50 22.52
N LYS A 23 7.34 13.57 22.62
CA LYS A 23 7.61 14.49 21.52
C LYS A 23 8.46 13.85 20.42
N ASN A 24 9.39 12.96 20.76
CA ASN A 24 10.24 12.29 19.80
C ASN A 24 9.60 11.02 19.21
N THR A 25 8.74 10.32 19.95
CA THR A 25 7.97 9.16 19.49
C THR A 25 6.98 9.54 18.38
N LYS A 26 7.26 9.09 17.14
CA LYS A 26 6.34 9.18 16.00
C LYS A 26 5.42 7.96 15.97
N CYS A 27 4.19 8.14 15.46
CA CYS A 27 3.33 7.01 15.12
C CYS A 27 3.83 6.36 13.82
N THR A 28 4.10 5.06 13.85
CA THR A 28 4.43 4.26 12.65
C THR A 28 3.12 3.90 11.96
N ILE A 29 2.83 4.55 10.83
CA ILE A 29 1.55 4.36 10.12
C ILE A 29 1.68 3.18 9.17
N PHE A 30 0.65 2.35 9.13
CA PHE A 30 0.67 1.05 8.51
C PHE A 30 -0.41 0.99 7.41
N LEU A 31 -0.14 0.50 6.20
CA LEU A 31 -1.14 0.49 5.11
C LEU A 31 -1.31 -0.92 4.51
N GLY A 32 -2.48 -1.52 4.71
CA GLY A 32 -2.89 -2.75 4.05
C GLY A 32 -3.82 -2.48 2.86
N TYR A 33 -3.57 -3.10 1.70
CA TYR A 33 -4.52 -3.10 0.59
C TYR A 33 -4.50 -4.40 -0.23
N THR A 34 -5.64 -4.74 -0.82
CA THR A 34 -5.78 -5.87 -1.76
C THR A 34 -5.43 -5.45 -3.19
N SER A 35 -5.05 -6.43 -4.03
CA SER A 35 -4.59 -6.18 -5.41
C SER A 35 -5.54 -5.34 -6.26
N ASN A 36 -6.84 -5.61 -6.18
CA ASN A 36 -7.88 -4.90 -6.94
C ASN A 36 -7.90 -3.38 -6.70
N LEU A 37 -7.36 -2.90 -5.57
CA LEU A 37 -7.27 -1.48 -5.28
C LEU A 37 -6.14 -0.82 -6.08
N ILE A 38 -5.06 -1.54 -6.39
CA ILE A 38 -4.01 -1.08 -7.33
C ILE A 38 -4.50 -1.17 -8.78
N SER A 39 -5.33 -2.15 -9.14
CA SER A 39 -6.01 -2.19 -10.45
C SER A 39 -6.87 -0.93 -10.67
N SER A 40 -7.55 -0.47 -9.61
CA SER A 40 -8.37 0.74 -9.59
C SER A 40 -7.55 2.05 -9.65
N GLY A 41 -8.23 3.21 -9.61
CA GLY A 41 -7.59 4.52 -9.46
C GLY A 41 -7.02 4.81 -8.06
N LEU A 42 -7.27 3.96 -7.06
CA LEU A 42 -6.68 4.17 -5.71
C LEU A 42 -5.16 4.02 -5.67
N ARG A 43 -4.55 3.37 -6.66
CA ARG A 43 -3.09 3.38 -6.86
C ARG A 43 -2.51 4.78 -6.76
N GLU A 44 -3.15 5.76 -7.38
CA GLU A 44 -2.66 7.14 -7.42
C GLU A 44 -2.77 7.84 -6.04
N VAL A 45 -3.74 7.40 -5.22
CA VAL A 45 -3.89 7.81 -3.82
C VAL A 45 -2.81 7.15 -2.94
N PHE A 46 -2.57 5.85 -3.09
CA PHE A 46 -1.47 5.17 -2.39
C PHE A 46 -0.11 5.75 -2.76
N ARG A 47 0.12 6.05 -4.04
CA ARG A 47 1.32 6.72 -4.54
C ARG A 47 1.54 8.07 -3.86
N PHE A 48 0.49 8.88 -3.71
CA PHE A 48 0.57 10.15 -2.97
C PHE A 48 1.02 9.94 -1.52
N LEU A 49 0.39 9.01 -0.79
CA LEU A 49 0.75 8.70 0.60
C LEU A 49 2.22 8.24 0.74
N VAL A 50 2.71 7.42 -0.19
CA VAL A 50 4.09 6.90 -0.17
C VAL A 50 5.10 7.96 -0.61
N LYS A 51 4.82 8.72 -1.69
CA LYS A 51 5.68 9.81 -2.19
C LYS A 51 6.02 10.82 -1.09
N HIS A 52 5.01 11.20 -0.30
CA HIS A 52 5.12 12.17 0.78
C HIS A 52 5.38 11.54 2.16
N ASN A 53 5.86 10.28 2.20
CA ASN A 53 6.33 9.63 3.44
C ASN A 53 5.28 9.58 4.58
N MET A 54 4.00 9.49 4.22
CA MET A 54 2.87 9.51 5.16
C MET A 54 2.53 8.14 5.73
N VAL A 55 2.90 7.08 5.01
CA VAL A 55 2.78 5.70 5.45
C VAL A 55 4.16 5.13 5.72
N SER A 56 4.28 4.50 6.88
CA SER A 56 5.45 3.78 7.36
C SER A 56 5.32 2.26 7.14
N CYS A 57 4.37 1.79 6.32
CA CYS A 57 4.36 0.44 5.71
C CYS A 57 3.41 0.32 4.51
N ILE A 58 3.70 -0.65 3.62
CA ILE A 58 2.77 -1.29 2.71
C ILE A 58 2.74 -2.82 2.95
N VAL A 59 1.56 -3.38 3.20
CA VAL A 59 1.28 -4.83 3.11
C VAL A 59 0.25 -5.08 2.01
N THR A 60 0.58 -5.91 1.02
CA THR A 60 -0.34 -6.27 -0.06
C THR A 60 -0.06 -7.68 -0.62
N THR A 61 -0.90 -8.15 -1.53
CA THR A 61 -0.75 -9.39 -2.28
C THR A 61 0.04 -9.17 -3.58
N ALA A 62 0.50 -10.24 -4.22
CA ALA A 62 1.31 -10.17 -5.45
C ALA A 62 0.67 -9.30 -6.56
N GLY A 63 -0.65 -9.40 -6.75
CA GLY A 63 -1.39 -8.56 -7.71
C GLY A 63 -1.27 -7.06 -7.41
N GLY A 64 -1.17 -6.65 -6.15
CA GLY A 64 -0.95 -5.26 -5.76
C GLY A 64 0.46 -4.76 -6.10
N VAL A 65 1.42 -5.67 -6.17
CA VAL A 65 2.79 -5.38 -6.60
C VAL A 65 2.89 -5.31 -8.12
N GLU A 66 2.48 -6.37 -8.82
CA GLU A 66 2.66 -6.47 -10.28
C GLU A 66 1.85 -5.42 -11.03
N GLU A 67 0.60 -5.13 -10.63
CA GLU A 67 -0.23 -4.16 -11.36
C GLU A 67 0.27 -2.71 -11.24
N ASP A 68 1.04 -2.37 -10.21
CA ASP A 68 1.68 -1.05 -10.11
C ASP A 68 2.79 -0.88 -11.15
N PHE A 69 3.59 -1.92 -11.37
CA PHE A 69 4.64 -1.95 -12.39
C PHE A 69 4.05 -2.09 -13.80
N ILE A 70 3.07 -2.98 -14.00
CA ILE A 70 2.37 -3.18 -15.28
C ILE A 70 1.74 -1.86 -15.75
N LYS A 71 1.15 -1.06 -14.85
CA LYS A 71 0.59 0.27 -15.18
C LYS A 71 1.62 1.29 -15.65
N CYS A 72 2.90 1.12 -15.33
CA CYS A 72 3.99 1.91 -15.91
C CYS A 72 4.37 1.48 -17.34
N LEU A 73 3.96 0.27 -17.76
CA LEU A 73 4.29 -0.34 -19.06
C LEU A 73 3.10 -0.35 -20.03
N GLY A 74 1.86 -0.29 -19.52
CA GLY A 74 0.64 -0.18 -20.31
C GLY A 74 -0.59 0.16 -19.47
N PRO A 75 -1.57 0.90 -20.03
CA PRO A 75 -2.75 1.34 -19.29
C PRO A 75 -3.75 0.21 -19.00
N THR A 76 -4.51 0.38 -17.92
CA THR A 76 -5.74 -0.36 -17.60
C THR A 76 -6.95 0.46 -18.06
N TYR A 77 -7.99 -0.19 -18.59
CA TYR A 77 -9.18 0.46 -19.15
C TYR A 77 -10.44 0.16 -18.34
N MET A 78 -11.43 1.04 -18.44
CA MET A 78 -12.79 0.75 -17.96
C MET A 78 -13.49 -0.29 -18.86
N GLY A 79 -14.35 -1.10 -18.25
CA GLY A 79 -15.24 -2.06 -18.89
C GLY A 79 -16.44 -2.34 -17.99
N GLU A 80 -17.07 -3.52 -18.15
CA GLU A 80 -18.27 -3.90 -17.38
C GLU A 80 -18.14 -5.29 -16.75
N PHE A 81 -18.74 -5.46 -15.57
CA PHE A 81 -18.79 -6.75 -14.85
C PHE A 81 -19.46 -7.88 -15.67
N ASN A 82 -20.40 -7.52 -16.55
CA ASN A 82 -21.22 -8.43 -17.35
C ASN A 82 -20.49 -8.98 -18.61
N TYR A 83 -19.30 -8.48 -18.94
CA TYR A 83 -18.59 -8.88 -20.16
C TYR A 83 -18.22 -10.37 -20.14
N LYS A 84 -18.66 -11.09 -21.18
CA LYS A 84 -18.48 -12.54 -21.34
C LYS A 84 -16.98 -12.88 -21.46
N GLY A 85 -16.48 -13.68 -20.52
CA GLY A 85 -15.08 -14.10 -20.48
C GLY A 85 -14.58 -14.78 -21.76
N GLU A 86 -15.43 -15.55 -22.44
CA GLU A 86 -15.12 -16.15 -23.74
C GLU A 86 -14.76 -15.11 -24.82
N THR A 87 -15.55 -14.03 -24.91
CA THR A 87 -15.34 -12.95 -25.87
C THR A 87 -14.09 -12.14 -25.53
N LEU A 88 -13.84 -11.90 -24.25
CA LEU A 88 -12.63 -11.20 -23.79
C LEU A 88 -11.37 -12.03 -24.04
N ARG A 89 -11.39 -13.34 -23.74
CA ARG A 89 -10.27 -14.25 -23.99
C ARG A 89 -9.93 -14.35 -25.48
N LYS A 90 -10.93 -14.42 -26.36
CA LYS A 90 -10.76 -14.37 -27.82
C LYS A 90 -10.12 -13.06 -28.33
N LYS A 91 -10.21 -11.97 -27.55
CA LYS A 91 -9.59 -10.66 -27.83
C LYS A 91 -8.29 -10.40 -27.07
N GLY A 92 -7.80 -11.36 -26.26
CA GLY A 92 -6.62 -11.15 -25.42
C GLY A 92 -6.81 -10.10 -24.31
N LEU A 93 -8.03 -9.97 -23.77
CA LEU A 93 -8.36 -9.04 -22.68
C LEU A 93 -8.65 -9.81 -21.39
N ASN A 94 -8.03 -9.39 -20.28
CA ASN A 94 -8.30 -9.91 -18.94
C ASN A 94 -9.24 -8.94 -18.21
N ARG A 95 -10.19 -9.47 -17.41
CA ARG A 95 -11.17 -8.65 -16.67
C ARG A 95 -10.92 -8.70 -15.17
N ILE A 96 -10.84 -7.53 -14.55
CA ILE A 96 -10.74 -7.34 -13.09
C ILE A 96 -11.96 -6.54 -12.67
N GLY A 97 -13.04 -7.21 -12.25
CA GLY A 97 -14.30 -6.54 -11.95
C GLY A 97 -14.91 -5.85 -13.18
N ASN A 98 -14.92 -4.51 -13.18
CA ASN A 98 -15.28 -3.60 -14.27
C ASN A 98 -14.07 -2.95 -14.95
N LEU A 99 -12.88 -3.52 -14.81
CA LEU A 99 -11.65 -3.08 -15.47
C LEU A 99 -11.16 -4.12 -16.48
N LEU A 100 -10.42 -3.67 -17.49
CA LEU A 100 -9.82 -4.50 -18.53
C LEU A 100 -8.31 -4.23 -18.64
N VAL A 101 -7.51 -5.30 -18.60
CA VAL A 101 -6.06 -5.27 -18.82
C VAL A 101 -5.74 -6.09 -20.08
N PRO A 102 -5.17 -5.49 -21.13
CA PRO A 102 -4.69 -6.24 -22.30
C PRO A 102 -3.59 -7.24 -21.95
N ASN A 103 -3.59 -8.42 -22.57
CA ASN A 103 -2.51 -9.41 -22.44
C ASN A 103 -1.13 -8.82 -22.80
N ASP A 104 -1.09 -7.90 -23.76
CA ASP A 104 0.11 -7.18 -24.19
C ASP A 104 0.84 -6.47 -23.02
N ASN A 105 0.10 -6.00 -22.00
CA ASN A 105 0.71 -5.40 -20.81
C ASN A 105 1.50 -6.44 -19.99
N TYR A 106 1.06 -7.70 -19.97
CA TYR A 106 1.79 -8.80 -19.29
C TYR A 106 3.00 -9.27 -20.10
N CYS A 107 2.92 -9.26 -21.44
CA CYS A 107 4.09 -9.55 -22.30
C CYS A 107 5.19 -8.50 -22.08
N LYS A 108 4.84 -7.21 -22.06
CA LYS A 108 5.79 -6.13 -21.72
C LYS A 108 6.38 -6.26 -20.31
N PHE A 109 5.59 -6.75 -19.37
CA PHE A 109 6.07 -7.01 -18.01
C PHE A 109 7.04 -8.19 -17.95
N GLU A 110 6.80 -9.26 -18.73
CA GLU A 110 7.74 -10.36 -18.93
C GLU A 110 9.07 -9.87 -19.54
N ASP A 111 9.00 -9.12 -20.64
CA ASP A 111 10.17 -8.51 -21.30
C ASP A 111 10.99 -7.61 -20.36
N TRP A 112 10.31 -6.87 -19.46
CA TRP A 112 10.94 -5.99 -18.47
C TRP A 112 11.53 -6.74 -17.27
N ILE A 113 10.82 -7.75 -16.74
CA ILE A 113 11.23 -8.42 -15.49
C ILE A 113 12.29 -9.49 -15.70
N MET A 114 12.28 -10.21 -16.83
CA MET A 114 13.19 -11.35 -17.06
C MET A 114 14.68 -10.97 -16.96
N PRO A 115 15.18 -9.87 -17.57
CA PRO A 115 16.58 -9.45 -17.40
C PRO A 115 16.94 -9.08 -15.95
N ILE A 116 15.96 -8.59 -15.17
CA ILE A 116 16.15 -8.28 -13.75
C ILE A 116 16.28 -9.59 -12.96
N LEU A 117 15.45 -10.60 -13.25
CA LEU A 117 15.51 -11.92 -12.62
C LEU A 117 16.84 -12.63 -12.88
N ASP A 118 17.38 -12.56 -14.11
CA ASP A 118 18.69 -13.10 -14.45
C ASP A 118 19.81 -12.46 -13.61
N GLN A 119 19.79 -11.13 -13.48
CA GLN A 119 20.75 -10.39 -12.67
C GLN A 119 20.59 -10.69 -11.16
N MET A 120 19.36 -10.83 -10.66
CA MET A 120 19.09 -11.23 -9.28
C MET A 120 19.53 -12.67 -8.98
N LEU A 121 19.39 -13.59 -9.96
CA LEU A 121 19.88 -14.97 -9.84
C LEU A 121 21.42 -15.01 -9.83
N LYS A 122 22.08 -14.12 -10.57
CA LYS A 122 23.52 -13.94 -10.53
C LYS A 122 23.98 -13.46 -9.15
N GLU A 123 23.39 -12.38 -8.64
CA GLU A 123 23.66 -11.83 -7.29
C GLU A 123 23.42 -12.87 -6.18
N GLN A 124 22.42 -13.74 -6.33
CA GLN A 124 22.18 -14.84 -5.39
C GLN A 124 23.30 -15.91 -5.40
N LYS A 125 23.89 -16.19 -6.57
CA LYS A 125 24.91 -17.24 -6.74
C LYS A 125 26.33 -16.76 -6.48
N GLU A 126 26.66 -15.54 -6.89
CA GLU A 126 28.01 -14.97 -6.83
C GLU A 126 28.22 -14.17 -5.54
N ASP A 127 27.26 -13.31 -5.18
CA ASP A 127 27.37 -12.40 -4.03
C ASP A 127 26.66 -12.95 -2.76
N ASN A 128 26.09 -14.16 -2.84
CA ASN A 128 25.31 -14.81 -1.77
C ASN A 128 24.09 -13.99 -1.28
N VAL A 129 23.47 -13.20 -2.17
CA VAL A 129 22.30 -12.39 -1.81
C VAL A 129 21.08 -13.28 -1.52
N ILE A 130 20.64 -13.28 -0.26
CA ILE A 130 19.38 -13.92 0.14
C ILE A 130 18.21 -12.98 -0.16
N TRP A 131 17.44 -13.30 -1.20
CA TRP A 131 16.23 -12.57 -1.57
C TRP A 131 15.05 -12.86 -0.64
N SER A 132 14.31 -11.82 -0.31
CA SER A 132 12.99 -11.86 0.35
C SER A 132 11.99 -11.08 -0.51
N PRO A 133 10.67 -11.24 -0.31
CA PRO A 133 9.68 -10.43 -1.03
C PRO A 133 9.92 -8.92 -0.90
N SER A 134 10.29 -8.43 0.29
CA SER A 134 10.62 -7.02 0.51
C SER A 134 11.85 -6.55 -0.28
N LYS A 135 12.95 -7.32 -0.28
CA LYS A 135 14.15 -6.99 -1.08
C LYS A 135 13.87 -7.05 -2.58
N PHE A 136 13.05 -8.01 -3.01
CA PHE A 136 12.62 -8.17 -4.40
C PHE A 136 11.79 -6.97 -4.86
N ILE A 137 10.77 -6.57 -4.10
CA ILE A 137 9.94 -5.39 -4.39
C ILE A 137 10.78 -4.11 -4.37
N HIS A 138 11.70 -3.96 -3.41
CA HIS A 138 12.62 -2.82 -3.34
C HIS A 138 13.54 -2.76 -4.58
N ARG A 139 14.02 -3.92 -5.06
CA ARG A 139 14.77 -4.02 -6.32
C ARG A 139 13.91 -3.59 -7.52
N LEU A 140 12.70 -4.12 -7.66
CA LEU A 140 11.80 -3.74 -8.75
C LEU A 140 11.40 -2.26 -8.72
N GLY A 141 11.17 -1.69 -7.53
CA GLY A 141 10.92 -0.26 -7.33
C GLY A 141 12.09 0.63 -7.78
N LYS A 142 13.33 0.16 -7.64
CA LYS A 142 14.51 0.81 -8.22
C LYS A 142 14.53 0.70 -9.75
N GLU A 143 14.32 -0.50 -10.29
CA GLU A 143 14.46 -0.79 -11.73
C GLU A 143 13.34 -0.19 -12.59
N ILE A 144 12.12 -0.01 -12.06
CA ILE A 144 11.03 0.62 -12.84
C ILE A 144 11.30 2.11 -13.11
N ASN A 145 12.06 2.76 -12.21
CA ASN A 145 12.52 4.15 -12.30
C ASN A 145 11.46 5.16 -12.81
N ASN A 146 10.23 5.03 -12.33
CA ASN A 146 9.07 5.81 -12.80
C ASN A 146 8.30 6.40 -11.61
N GLU A 147 8.16 7.73 -11.57
CA GLU A 147 7.45 8.47 -10.51
C GLU A 147 5.95 8.18 -10.41
N ASP A 148 5.36 7.48 -11.38
CA ASP A 148 3.97 7.00 -11.30
C ASP A 148 3.82 5.68 -10.52
N SER A 149 4.91 4.97 -10.21
CA SER A 149 4.90 3.74 -9.40
C SER A 149 4.84 4.02 -7.91
N VAL A 150 3.96 3.33 -7.19
CA VAL A 150 3.94 3.27 -5.71
C VAL A 150 5.27 2.73 -5.17
N TYR A 151 5.80 1.66 -5.77
CA TYR A 151 7.02 0.99 -5.28
C TYR A 151 8.31 1.73 -5.63
N TYR A 152 8.32 2.56 -6.67
CA TYR A 152 9.40 3.54 -6.89
C TYR A 152 9.55 4.49 -5.69
N TRP A 153 8.44 5.03 -5.20
CA TRP A 153 8.47 5.89 -4.00
C TRP A 153 8.81 5.10 -2.74
N ALA A 154 8.32 3.87 -2.60
CA ALA A 154 8.67 3.00 -1.46
C ALA A 154 10.18 2.67 -1.43
N TYR A 155 10.79 2.45 -2.61
CA TYR A 155 12.24 2.35 -2.78
C TYR A 155 12.94 3.65 -2.35
N LYS A 156 12.53 4.80 -2.90
CA LYS A 156 13.11 6.12 -2.60
C LYS A 156 13.00 6.55 -1.13
N ARG A 157 11.96 6.12 -0.41
CA ARG A 157 11.74 6.44 1.01
C ARG A 157 12.24 5.36 1.97
N ASN A 158 12.95 4.35 1.46
CA ASN A 158 13.67 3.32 2.21
C ASN A 158 12.83 2.37 3.08
N GLY A 159 11.64 1.98 2.60
CA GLY A 159 10.89 0.87 3.20
C GLY A 159 10.17 1.18 4.51
N ALA A 160 9.34 0.22 4.94
CA ALA A 160 8.09 0.49 5.66
C ALA A 160 7.45 -0.87 6.17
N ASP A 161 6.96 -1.05 7.43
CA ASP A 161 6.88 -2.35 8.18
C ASP A 161 5.54 -3.18 8.44
N TYR A 162 4.37 -2.68 8.93
CA TYR A 162 3.11 -3.48 9.16
C TYR A 162 1.74 -2.91 8.61
N SER A 163 0.52 -3.25 9.11
CA SER A 163 -0.79 -3.01 8.39
C SER A 163 -1.97 -2.27 9.11
N VAL A 164 -2.86 -1.59 8.36
CA VAL A 164 -4.23 -1.09 8.72
C VAL A 164 -5.25 -1.63 7.71
N TYR A 165 -6.48 -1.94 8.15
CA TYR A 165 -7.49 -2.64 7.34
C TYR A 165 -8.68 -1.76 6.91
N ILE A 166 -9.02 -1.84 5.62
CA ILE A 166 -10.30 -1.40 5.04
C ILE A 166 -10.77 -2.52 4.10
N ASN A 167 -11.98 -3.05 4.30
CA ASN A 167 -12.50 -4.14 3.47
C ASN A 167 -14.05 -4.12 3.39
N THR A 168 -14.58 -4.89 2.44
CA THR A 168 -16.03 -5.10 2.22
C THR A 168 -16.54 -6.43 2.80
N ALA A 169 -15.72 -7.15 3.54
CA ALA A 169 -16.04 -8.49 4.02
C ALA A 169 -16.88 -8.43 5.31
N ASN A 170 -17.72 -9.44 5.50
CA ASN A 170 -18.79 -9.44 6.49
C ASN A 170 -18.65 -10.63 7.44
N GLU A 171 -18.96 -10.42 8.71
CA GLU A 171 -18.66 -11.33 9.83
C GLU A 171 -19.39 -12.68 9.72
N PHE A 172 -20.52 -12.73 8.99
CA PHE A 172 -21.36 -13.93 8.90
C PHE A 172 -20.69 -15.14 8.23
N ASP A 173 -19.64 -14.94 7.43
CA ASP A 173 -18.92 -16.03 6.76
C ASP A 173 -17.77 -16.62 7.58
N GLY A 174 -17.47 -16.04 8.74
CA GLY A 174 -16.42 -16.49 9.66
C GLY A 174 -14.99 -16.33 9.12
N SER A 175 -14.77 -15.49 8.12
CA SER A 175 -13.43 -15.23 7.56
C SER A 175 -12.64 -14.16 8.35
N ASP A 176 -11.31 -14.32 8.43
CA ASP A 176 -10.39 -13.29 8.96
C ASP A 176 -10.56 -11.92 8.25
N ALA A 177 -10.99 -11.94 6.97
CA ALA A 177 -11.31 -10.71 6.24
C ALA A 177 -12.61 -10.08 6.75
N GLY A 178 -13.62 -10.92 7.01
CA GLY A 178 -14.94 -10.52 7.51
C GLY A 178 -14.96 -10.11 8.98
N ALA A 179 -14.00 -10.53 9.79
CA ALA A 179 -13.90 -10.30 11.22
C ALA A 179 -14.15 -8.85 11.67
N SER A 180 -14.67 -8.70 12.89
CA SER A 180 -14.81 -7.40 13.55
C SER A 180 -13.48 -6.96 14.17
N PRO A 181 -13.26 -5.65 14.42
CA PRO A 181 -12.09 -5.23 15.19
C PRO A 181 -12.10 -5.73 16.65
N ASP A 182 -13.28 -6.03 17.20
CA ASP A 182 -13.42 -6.59 18.55
C ASP A 182 -12.87 -8.03 18.63
N GLU A 183 -13.02 -8.82 17.55
CA GLU A 183 -12.35 -10.11 17.43
C GLU A 183 -10.82 -9.93 17.45
N ALA A 184 -10.27 -8.93 16.77
CA ALA A 184 -8.84 -8.65 16.81
C ALA A 184 -8.33 -8.22 18.22
N VAL A 185 -9.20 -7.61 19.05
CA VAL A 185 -8.90 -7.35 20.46
C VAL A 185 -8.78 -8.65 21.26
N SER A 186 -9.62 -9.66 21.03
CA SER A 186 -9.52 -10.94 21.76
C SER A 186 -8.21 -11.69 21.52
N TRP A 187 -7.60 -11.51 20.35
CA TRP A 187 -6.29 -12.05 20.00
C TRP A 187 -5.09 -11.18 20.47
N GLY A 188 -5.34 -10.05 21.14
CA GLY A 188 -4.29 -9.09 21.52
C GLY A 188 -3.64 -8.36 20.35
N LYS A 189 -4.25 -8.39 19.15
CA LYS A 189 -3.76 -7.68 17.95
C LYS A 189 -4.09 -6.18 18.00
N ILE A 190 -5.09 -5.80 18.79
CA ILE A 190 -5.51 -4.41 19.07
C ILE A 190 -5.51 -4.21 20.59
N ARG A 191 -5.07 -3.03 21.08
CA ARG A 191 -5.08 -2.68 22.52
C ARG A 191 -6.52 -2.65 23.05
N LEU A 192 -6.74 -3.11 24.29
CA LEU A 192 -8.04 -3.06 24.98
C LEU A 192 -8.60 -1.63 25.12
N THR A 193 -7.72 -0.63 25.15
CA THR A 193 -8.05 0.81 25.24
C THR A 193 -8.29 1.48 23.87
N ALA A 194 -8.14 0.76 22.76
CA ALA A 194 -8.32 1.34 21.43
C ALA A 194 -9.80 1.61 21.10
N HIS A 195 -10.02 2.57 20.19
CA HIS A 195 -11.34 2.84 19.60
C HIS A 195 -11.33 2.51 18.10
N PRO A 196 -11.34 1.22 17.74
CA PRO A 196 -11.26 0.82 16.34
C PRO A 196 -12.56 1.13 15.58
N VAL A 197 -12.43 1.49 14.30
CA VAL A 197 -13.55 1.79 13.42
C VAL A 197 -13.45 0.92 12.16
N LYS A 198 -14.51 0.16 11.86
CA LYS A 198 -14.67 -0.58 10.60
C LYS A 198 -15.70 0.15 9.73
N VAL A 199 -15.30 0.54 8.52
CA VAL A 199 -16.21 1.17 7.53
C VAL A 199 -16.55 0.12 6.47
N CYS A 200 -17.73 -0.48 6.58
CA CYS A 200 -18.23 -1.47 5.62
C CYS A 200 -18.69 -0.79 4.32
N CYS A 201 -17.73 -0.43 3.46
CA CYS A 201 -17.99 0.24 2.19
C CYS A 201 -16.95 -0.16 1.12
N GLU A 202 -17.27 0.07 -0.15
CA GLU A 202 -16.33 -0.14 -1.25
C GLU A 202 -15.24 0.93 -1.21
N ALA A 203 -13.97 0.51 -1.14
CA ALA A 203 -12.86 1.40 -0.80
C ALA A 203 -12.63 2.51 -1.84
N THR A 204 -12.88 2.27 -3.14
CA THR A 204 -12.72 3.32 -4.17
C THR A 204 -13.70 4.47 -3.98
N THR A 205 -14.85 4.23 -3.33
CA THR A 205 -15.85 5.26 -3.03
C THR A 205 -15.54 6.10 -1.79
N VAL A 206 -14.85 5.54 -0.78
CA VAL A 206 -14.64 6.22 0.53
C VAL A 206 -13.20 6.63 0.81
N PHE A 207 -12.20 5.85 0.38
CA PHE A 207 -10.80 6.11 0.71
C PHE A 207 -10.28 7.46 0.19
N PRO A 208 -10.67 7.96 -1.01
CA PRO A 208 -10.27 9.29 -1.46
C PRO A 208 -10.77 10.40 -0.53
N PHE A 209 -11.96 10.27 0.04
CA PHE A 209 -12.50 11.25 1.00
C PHE A 209 -11.79 11.18 2.36
N ILE A 210 -11.46 9.97 2.84
CA ILE A 210 -10.64 9.78 4.04
C ILE A 210 -9.30 10.49 3.87
N VAL A 211 -8.59 10.23 2.76
CA VAL A 211 -7.30 10.87 2.45
C VAL A 211 -7.45 12.38 2.28
N ALA A 212 -8.50 12.86 1.61
CA ALA A 212 -8.77 14.29 1.45
C ALA A 212 -8.93 15.01 2.80
N GLN A 213 -9.63 14.41 3.77
CA GLN A 213 -9.90 15.02 5.08
C GLN A 213 -8.82 14.77 6.14
N THR A 214 -7.84 13.91 5.86
CA THR A 214 -6.75 13.56 6.79
C THR A 214 -5.38 13.89 6.22
N PHE A 215 -4.79 12.96 5.45
CA PHE A 215 -3.42 13.02 4.93
C PHE A 215 -3.18 14.19 3.96
N ALA A 216 -4.08 14.40 3.00
CA ALA A 216 -3.96 15.48 2.03
C ALA A 216 -4.17 16.84 2.70
N LYS A 217 -5.16 16.96 3.60
CA LYS A 217 -5.35 18.16 4.43
C LYS A 217 -4.08 18.49 5.22
N TYR A 218 -3.51 17.53 5.94
CA TYR A 218 -2.26 17.72 6.68
C TYR A 218 -1.11 18.21 5.78
N TYR A 219 -0.97 17.64 4.58
CA TYR A 219 0.02 18.06 3.59
C TYR A 219 -0.16 19.50 3.12
N PHE A 220 -1.39 19.88 2.74
CA PHE A 220 -1.69 21.24 2.29
C PHE A 220 -1.58 22.28 3.42
N ASP A 221 -1.87 21.90 4.65
CA ASP A 221 -1.68 22.75 5.83
C ASP A 221 -0.17 22.95 6.19
N HIS A 222 0.74 22.08 5.72
CA HIS A 222 2.18 22.07 6.08
C HIS A 222 3.15 22.00 4.87
N GLN A 223 2.76 22.51 3.68
CA GLN A 223 3.55 22.34 2.45
C GLN A 223 5.02 22.79 2.57
N ASP A 224 5.28 23.87 3.30
CA ASP A 224 6.61 24.43 3.55
C ASP A 224 7.55 23.47 4.31
N GLU A 225 7.03 22.49 5.03
CA GLU A 225 7.83 21.46 5.71
C GLU A 225 8.20 20.36 4.72
N PHE A 226 7.22 19.85 3.96
CA PHE A 226 7.42 18.81 2.96
C PHE A 226 8.39 19.23 1.84
N GLN A 227 8.30 20.47 1.36
CA GLN A 227 9.24 20.99 0.35
C GLN A 227 10.69 21.04 0.88
N LYS A 228 10.89 21.34 2.16
CA LYS A 228 12.23 21.34 2.81
C LYS A 228 12.77 19.93 3.06
N GLU A 229 11.92 18.92 3.16
CA GLU A 229 12.33 17.51 3.19
C GLU A 229 12.63 16.98 1.78
N GLU A 230 11.86 17.37 0.76
CA GLU A 230 12.15 16.98 -0.63
C GLU A 230 13.49 17.54 -1.14
N GLN A 231 13.88 18.76 -0.75
CA GLN A 231 15.20 19.35 -1.11
C GLN A 231 16.41 18.69 -0.41
N LYS A 232 16.21 17.75 0.52
CA LYS A 232 17.28 17.08 1.29
C LYS A 232 17.57 15.64 0.85
N ASN A 233 16.77 15.07 -0.05
CA ASN A 233 16.83 13.67 -0.48
C ASN A 233 17.11 13.54 -1.99
#